data_AF-A0A3D0FSQ0-F1
#
_entry.id   AF-A0A3D0FSQ0-F1
#
_cell.length_a   1.000
_cell.length_b   1.000
_cell.length_c   1.000
_cell.angle_alpha   90.00
_cell.angle_beta   90.00
_cell.angle_gamma   90.00
#
_symmetry.space_group_name_H-M   'P 1'
#
loop_
_entity.id
_entity.type
_entity.pdbx_description
1 polymer ?
#
loop_
_entity_poly.entity_id
_entity_poly.type
_entity_poly.pdbx_seq_one_letter_code
_entity_poly.pdbx_strand_id
1 'polypeptide(L)'
;MITNIKEWSRLLIFTAAIFLGYNSSASAQKYGGGLIDKIVAQIGNEMIQLSTIEAEVQMMLFQGVPSDKNLRCEVLERLMEQKLFLAQARLDSLTPNMEMVEQNLNQRMQEVMTRLGGEKATEEYFKKPLYKIKEEWRETLTELSMVNNMQAEVAKKAPELTPSDIEKYYKS
;
A
#
# COMPACT_ATOMS: atom_id res chain seq x y z
N MET A 1 45.19 -58.78 -15.85
CA MET A 1 44.24 -57.68 -16.17
C MET A 1 43.14 -57.54 -15.09
N ILE A 2 43.50 -57.56 -13.78
CA ILE A 2 42.51 -57.64 -12.67
C ILE A 2 42.80 -56.61 -11.53
N THR A 3 43.88 -55.83 -11.59
CA THR A 3 44.26 -54.89 -10.52
C THR A 3 43.48 -53.56 -10.52
N ASN A 4 42.73 -53.24 -11.59
CA ASN A 4 42.07 -51.93 -11.75
C ASN A 4 40.70 -51.84 -11.04
N ILE A 5 40.00 -52.96 -10.84
CA ILE A 5 38.64 -52.96 -10.26
C ILE A 5 38.63 -52.59 -8.76
N LYS A 6 39.69 -52.93 -8.02
CA LYS A 6 39.78 -52.67 -6.58
C LYS A 6 40.09 -51.20 -6.27
N GLU A 7 40.86 -50.54 -7.14
CA GLU A 7 41.16 -49.11 -7.09
C GLU A 7 39.89 -48.27 -7.38
N TRP A 8 39.11 -48.67 -8.39
CA TRP A 8 37.88 -47.97 -8.77
C TRP A 8 36.75 -48.16 -7.76
N SER A 9 36.67 -49.33 -7.12
CA SER A 9 35.78 -49.57 -5.98
C SER A 9 36.11 -48.66 -4.79
N ARG A 10 37.40 -48.45 -4.48
CA ARG A 10 37.85 -47.56 -3.40
C ARG A 10 37.57 -46.09 -3.72
N LEU A 11 37.79 -45.68 -4.97
CA LEU A 11 37.44 -44.34 -5.46
C LEU A 11 35.93 -44.08 -5.42
N LEU A 12 35.11 -45.05 -5.84
CA LEU A 12 33.64 -44.95 -5.80
C LEU A 12 33.11 -44.81 -4.37
N ILE A 13 33.68 -45.56 -3.42
CA ILE A 13 33.33 -45.45 -1.99
C ILE A 13 33.74 -44.08 -1.42
N PHE A 14 34.92 -43.56 -1.79
CA PHE A 14 35.36 -42.22 -1.38
C PHE A 14 34.48 -41.10 -1.96
N THR A 15 34.06 -41.21 -3.23
CA THR A 15 33.14 -40.22 -3.83
C THR A 15 31.73 -40.31 -3.26
N ALA A 16 31.24 -41.50 -2.89
CA ALA A 16 29.95 -41.68 -2.22
C ALA A 16 29.95 -41.14 -0.78
N ALA A 17 31.08 -41.25 -0.06
CA ALA A 17 31.23 -40.69 1.29
C ALA A 17 31.22 -39.15 1.29
N ILE A 18 31.74 -38.51 0.23
CA ILE A 18 31.69 -37.05 0.08
C ILE A 18 30.27 -36.58 -0.25
N PHE A 19 29.50 -37.34 -1.04
CA PHE A 19 28.11 -37.00 -1.37
C PHE A 19 27.14 -37.15 -0.18
N LEU A 20 27.39 -38.09 0.75
CA LEU A 20 26.60 -38.25 1.98
C LEU A 20 26.87 -37.14 3.03
N GLY A 21 28.00 -36.42 2.92
CA GLY A 21 28.36 -35.30 3.78
C GLY A 21 27.70 -33.96 3.41
N TYR A 22 27.11 -33.84 2.22
CA TYR A 22 26.36 -32.66 1.77
C TYR A 22 24.86 -32.77 2.06
N ASN A 23 24.49 -33.25 3.25
CA ASN A 23 23.17 -32.94 3.80
C ASN A 23 23.26 -31.55 4.44
N SER A 24 23.46 -30.53 3.61
CA SER A 24 23.13 -29.17 3.99
C SER A 24 21.63 -29.17 4.22
N SER A 25 21.23 -29.22 5.48
CA SER A 25 19.84 -29.00 5.89
C SER A 25 19.37 -27.72 5.20
N ALA A 26 18.57 -27.88 4.14
CA ALA A 26 17.82 -26.78 3.56
C ALA A 26 16.76 -26.41 4.59
N SER A 27 17.18 -25.65 5.60
CA SER A 27 16.26 -24.93 6.46
C SER A 27 15.54 -23.95 5.56
N ALA A 28 14.35 -24.34 5.07
CA ALA A 28 13.38 -23.39 4.57
C ALA A 28 13.30 -22.28 5.63
N GLN A 29 13.58 -21.04 5.21
CA GLN A 29 13.61 -19.89 6.11
C GLN A 29 12.21 -19.72 6.73
N LYS A 30 11.98 -20.35 7.89
CA LYS A 30 10.88 -19.96 8.77
C LYS A 30 11.25 -18.55 9.23
N TYR A 31 10.57 -17.56 8.66
CA TYR A 31 10.63 -16.17 9.09
C TYR A 31 10.28 -16.12 10.59
N GLY A 32 11.32 -16.07 11.42
CA GLY A 32 11.20 -16.00 12.86
C GLY A 32 10.78 -14.60 13.26
N GLY A 33 9.48 -14.39 13.47
CA GLY A 33 8.98 -13.33 14.35
C GLY A 33 9.11 -11.89 13.87
N GLY A 34 9.11 -11.64 12.57
CA GLY A 34 8.86 -10.29 12.03
C GLY A 34 7.37 -10.11 11.71
N LEU A 35 6.77 -8.99 12.12
CA LEU A 35 5.43 -8.58 11.65
C LEU A 35 5.57 -8.19 10.16
N ILE A 36 5.54 -9.19 9.27
CA ILE A 36 5.50 -8.96 7.83
C ILE A 36 4.15 -8.30 7.54
N ASP A 37 4.20 -7.14 6.89
CA ASP A 37 2.99 -6.43 6.50
C ASP A 37 2.16 -7.29 5.53
N LYS A 38 0.88 -7.43 5.84
CA LYS A 38 -0.01 -8.36 5.14
C LYS A 38 -0.89 -7.57 4.18
N ILE A 39 -1.15 -8.16 3.01
CA ILE A 39 -2.20 -7.67 2.11
C ILE A 39 -3.54 -8.17 2.66
N VAL A 40 -4.45 -7.23 2.94
CA VAL A 40 -5.79 -7.50 3.47
C VAL A 40 -6.82 -7.59 2.33
N ALA A 41 -6.64 -6.80 1.28
CA ALA A 41 -7.49 -6.81 0.10
C ALA A 41 -6.71 -6.40 -1.17
N GLN A 42 -7.21 -6.83 -2.33
CA GLN A 42 -6.67 -6.46 -3.64
C GLN A 42 -7.83 -6.15 -4.59
N ILE A 43 -7.75 -5.01 -5.28
CA ILE A 43 -8.75 -4.52 -6.23
C ILE A 43 -8.02 -4.22 -7.54
N GLY A 44 -8.12 -5.14 -8.51
CA GLY A 44 -7.32 -5.09 -9.73
C GLY A 44 -5.82 -5.10 -9.40
N ASN A 45 -5.13 -4.01 -9.76
CA ASN A 45 -3.70 -3.82 -9.47
C ASN A 45 -3.43 -3.07 -8.14
N GLU A 46 -4.48 -2.62 -7.46
CA GLU A 46 -4.38 -1.92 -6.18
C GLU A 46 -4.38 -2.91 -5.01
N MET A 47 -3.47 -2.72 -4.05
CA MET A 47 -3.39 -3.55 -2.84
C MET A 47 -3.60 -2.70 -1.59
N ILE A 48 -4.30 -3.25 -0.62
CA ILE A 48 -4.51 -2.63 0.70
C ILE A 48 -3.73 -3.44 1.73
N GLN A 49 -2.78 -2.80 2.38
CA GLN A 49 -1.94 -3.39 3.42
C GLN A 49 -2.56 -3.20 4.80
N LEU A 50 -2.24 -4.10 5.72
CA LEU A 50 -2.69 -4.01 7.11
C LEU A 50 -2.12 -2.75 7.78
N SER A 51 -0.86 -2.41 7.48
CA SER A 51 -0.24 -1.18 7.98
C SER A 51 -1.01 0.09 7.60
N THR A 52 -1.58 0.15 6.39
CA THR A 52 -2.39 1.27 5.92
C THR A 52 -3.67 1.41 6.75
N ILE A 53 -4.36 0.31 7.02
CA ILE A 53 -5.58 0.30 7.84
C ILE A 53 -5.27 0.77 9.26
N GLU A 54 -4.24 0.22 9.89
CA GLU A 54 -3.87 0.58 11.26
C GLU A 54 -3.38 2.04 11.38
N ALA A 55 -2.70 2.56 10.35
CA ALA A 55 -2.30 3.96 10.31
C ALA A 55 -3.50 4.92 10.27
N GLU A 56 -4.50 4.61 9.43
CA GLU A 56 -5.73 5.41 9.34
C GLU A 56 -6.57 5.31 10.62
N VAL A 57 -6.70 4.11 11.19
CA VAL A 57 -7.36 3.90 12.49
C VAL A 57 -6.67 4.73 13.58
N GLN A 58 -5.34 4.69 13.66
CA GLN A 58 -4.60 5.47 14.65
C GLN A 58 -4.83 6.98 14.49
N MET A 59 -4.94 7.47 13.25
CA MET A 59 -5.30 8.86 12.98
C MET A 59 -6.71 9.20 13.47
N MET A 60 -7.69 8.34 13.20
CA MET A 60 -9.08 8.54 13.65
C MET A 60 -9.20 8.53 15.18
N LEU A 61 -8.47 7.65 15.86
CA LEU A 61 -8.41 7.61 17.33
C LEU A 61 -7.81 8.91 17.88
N PHE A 62 -6.76 9.44 17.25
CA PHE A 62 -6.16 10.73 17.63
C PHE A 62 -7.13 11.91 17.47
N GLN A 63 -8.05 11.83 16.49
CA GLN A 63 -9.10 12.83 16.28
C GLN A 63 -10.29 12.67 17.25
N GLY A 64 -10.27 11.67 18.14
CA GLY A 64 -11.31 11.44 19.15
C GLY A 64 -12.43 10.49 18.70
N VAL A 65 -12.29 9.80 17.56
CA VAL A 65 -13.22 8.75 17.16
C VAL A 65 -13.06 7.56 18.12
N PRO A 66 -14.13 7.04 18.73
CA PRO A 66 -14.02 5.91 19.64
C PRO A 66 -13.60 4.64 18.89
N SER A 67 -12.80 3.79 19.53
CA SER A 67 -12.45 2.48 18.98
C SER A 67 -13.65 1.52 19.09
N ASP A 68 -14.53 1.52 18.10
CA ASP A 68 -15.54 0.46 17.97
C ASP A 68 -14.94 -0.78 17.29
N LYS A 69 -15.56 -1.95 17.50
CA LYS A 69 -15.24 -3.21 16.81
C LYS A 69 -15.28 -3.06 15.28
N ASN A 70 -16.09 -2.15 14.76
CA ASN A 70 -16.29 -1.98 13.32
C ASN A 70 -15.37 -0.93 12.69
N LEU A 71 -14.62 -0.15 13.46
CA LEU A 71 -13.82 0.96 12.92
C LEU A 71 -12.83 0.51 11.82
N ARG A 72 -12.19 -0.65 12.02
CA ARG A 72 -11.30 -1.24 11.01
C ARG A 72 -12.03 -1.67 9.74
N CYS A 73 -13.26 -2.18 9.87
CA CYS A 73 -14.09 -2.57 8.73
C CYS A 73 -14.51 -1.34 7.93
N GLU A 74 -14.92 -0.25 8.59
CA GLU A 74 -15.29 1.01 7.94
C GLU A 74 -14.09 1.65 7.22
N VAL A 75 -12.91 1.62 7.84
CA VAL A 75 -11.66 2.07 7.20
C VAL A 75 -11.34 1.20 5.99
N LEU A 76 -11.43 -0.12 6.11
CA LEU A 76 -11.21 -1.03 5.00
C LEU A 76 -12.19 -0.77 3.85
N GLU A 77 -13.48 -0.64 4.14
CA GLU A 77 -14.52 -0.35 3.14
C GLU A 77 -14.22 0.94 2.38
N ARG A 78 -13.90 2.03 3.08
CA ARG A 78 -13.51 3.30 2.45
C ARG A 78 -12.25 3.18 1.59
N LEU A 79 -11.24 2.44 2.06
CA LEU A 79 -10.03 2.19 1.28
C LEU A 79 -10.33 1.34 0.04
N MET A 80 -11.23 0.36 0.14
CA MET A 80 -11.69 -0.44 -1.00
C MET A 80 -12.41 0.42 -2.03
N GLU A 81 -13.29 1.33 -1.62
CA GLU A 81 -13.97 2.27 -2.50
C GLU A 81 -12.97 3.18 -3.23
N GLN A 82 -12.00 3.75 -2.51
CA GLN A 82 -10.96 4.60 -3.10
C GLN A 82 -10.12 3.82 -4.12
N LYS A 83 -9.69 2.60 -3.78
CA LYS A 83 -8.92 1.75 -4.69
C LYS A 83 -9.75 1.27 -5.89
N LEU A 84 -11.06 1.09 -5.74
CA LEU A 84 -11.98 0.82 -6.86
C LEU A 84 -12.01 1.98 -7.85
N PHE A 85 -12.20 3.22 -7.37
CA PHE A 85 -12.17 4.40 -8.24
C PHE A 85 -10.80 4.58 -8.92
N LEU A 86 -9.71 4.34 -8.19
CA LEU A 86 -8.35 4.42 -8.75
C LEU A 86 -8.11 3.37 -9.84
N ALA A 87 -8.53 2.12 -9.60
CA ALA A 87 -8.44 1.06 -10.60
C ALA A 87 -9.26 1.43 -11.85
N GLN A 88 -10.47 1.94 -11.68
CA GLN A 88 -11.32 2.38 -12.80
C GLN A 88 -10.69 3.57 -13.54
N ALA A 89 -10.11 4.55 -12.82
CA ALA A 89 -9.39 5.68 -13.42
C ALA A 89 -8.22 5.25 -14.31
N ARG A 90 -7.46 4.24 -13.87
CA ARG A 90 -6.36 3.67 -14.66
C ARG A 90 -6.88 2.93 -15.90
N LEU A 91 -7.99 2.19 -15.76
CA LEU A 91 -8.64 1.51 -16.89
C LEU A 91 -9.16 2.50 -17.94
N ASP A 92 -9.80 3.58 -17.49
CA ASP A 92 -10.34 4.64 -18.36
C ASP A 92 -9.28 5.66 -18.78
N SER A 93 -8.01 5.42 -18.44
CA SER A 93 -6.85 6.25 -18.80
C SER A 93 -7.00 7.74 -18.41
N LEU A 94 -7.66 8.00 -17.27
CA LEU A 94 -7.77 9.36 -16.74
C LEU A 94 -6.41 9.88 -16.28
N THR A 95 -6.10 11.11 -16.66
CA THR A 95 -4.86 11.77 -16.26
C THR A 95 -5.06 12.56 -14.96
N PRO A 96 -4.03 12.59 -14.08
CA PRO A 96 -4.07 13.39 -12.86
C PRO A 96 -3.87 14.87 -13.18
N ASN A 97 -4.42 15.75 -12.34
CA ASN A 97 -4.14 17.19 -12.41
C ASN A 97 -2.83 17.49 -11.66
N MET A 98 -1.71 17.42 -12.37
CA MET A 98 -0.37 17.59 -11.76
C MET A 98 -0.15 18.97 -11.15
N GLU A 99 -0.78 20.02 -11.69
CA GLU A 99 -0.68 21.37 -11.11
C GLU A 99 -1.30 21.40 -9.71
N MET A 100 -2.49 20.84 -9.58
CA MET A 100 -3.18 20.74 -8.29
C MET A 100 -2.43 19.82 -7.32
N VAL A 101 -1.84 18.73 -7.81
CA VAL A 101 -1.01 17.83 -6.98
C VAL A 101 0.18 18.57 -6.38
N GLU A 102 0.95 19.31 -7.19
CA GLU A 102 2.12 20.05 -6.70
C GLU A 102 1.73 21.20 -5.75
N GLN A 103 0.61 21.88 -6.00
CA GLN A 103 0.09 22.91 -5.09
C GLN A 103 -0.25 22.31 -3.71
N ASN A 104 -1.03 21.23 -3.68
CA ASN A 104 -1.38 20.53 -2.44
C ASN A 104 -0.15 19.97 -1.71
N LEU A 105 0.81 19.41 -2.46
CA LEU A 105 2.05 18.89 -1.91
C LEU A 105 2.85 19.99 -1.20
N ASN A 106 3.02 21.15 -1.86
CA ASN A 106 3.76 22.27 -1.32
C ASN A 106 3.08 22.83 -0.07
N GLN A 107 1.76 23.01 -0.10
CA GLN A 107 0.99 23.47 1.06
C GLN A 107 1.16 22.50 2.25
N ARG A 108 0.90 21.21 2.04
CA ARG A 108 1.01 20.19 3.09
C ARG A 108 2.42 20.10 3.67
N MET A 109 3.44 20.23 2.81
CA MET A 109 4.84 20.24 3.26
C MET A 109 5.15 21.48 4.10
N GLN A 110 4.69 22.66 3.69
CA GLN A 110 4.87 23.89 4.46
C GLN A 110 4.19 23.84 5.81
N GLU A 111 2.97 23.31 5.89
CA GLU A 111 2.24 23.13 7.15
C GLU A 111 3.00 22.22 8.12
N VAL A 112 3.52 21.09 7.62
CA VAL A 112 4.30 20.15 8.42
C VAL A 112 5.63 20.75 8.88
N MET A 113 6.36 21.41 7.98
CA MET A 113 7.60 22.10 8.34
C MET A 113 7.36 23.19 9.38
N THR A 114 6.27 23.96 9.25
CA THR A 114 5.92 25.01 10.21
C THR A 114 5.61 24.42 11.58
N ARG A 115 4.84 23.33 11.62
CA ARG A 115 4.46 22.67 12.87
C ARG A 115 5.64 21.99 13.58
N LEU A 116 6.58 21.42 12.82
CA LEU A 116 7.73 20.70 13.37
C LEU A 116 8.95 21.60 13.63
N GLY A 117 8.98 22.83 13.12
CA GLY A 117 10.08 23.78 13.35
C GLY A 117 11.16 23.78 12.26
N GLY A 118 10.80 23.43 11.03
CA GLY A 118 11.65 23.51 9.84
C GLY A 118 12.05 22.15 9.25
N GLU A 119 12.94 22.19 8.27
CA GLU A 119 13.36 21.01 7.49
C GLU A 119 14.04 19.94 8.36
N LYS A 120 15.07 20.31 9.14
CA LYS A 120 15.82 19.34 9.97
C LYS A 120 14.92 18.59 10.94
N ALA A 121 14.06 19.31 11.66
CA ALA A 121 13.12 18.70 12.59
C ALA A 121 12.10 17.79 11.89
N THR A 122 11.72 18.12 10.65
CA THR A 122 10.85 17.28 9.82
C THR A 122 11.56 15.99 9.43
N GLU A 123 12.80 16.06 8.97
CA GLU A 123 13.59 14.88 8.60
C GLU A 123 13.85 13.97 9.81
N GLU A 124 14.14 14.54 10.99
CA GLU A 124 14.33 13.80 12.24
C GLU A 124 13.05 13.08 12.67
N TYR A 125 11.89 13.75 12.56
CA TYR A 125 10.58 13.18 12.92
C TYR A 125 10.21 11.99 12.03
N PHE A 126 10.33 12.14 10.70
CA PHE A 126 9.99 11.09 9.74
C PHE A 126 11.12 10.06 9.53
N LYS A 127 12.32 10.34 10.04
CA LYS A 127 13.54 9.53 9.83
C LYS A 127 13.84 9.29 8.34
N LYS A 128 13.50 10.29 7.51
CA LYS A 128 13.64 10.26 6.05
C LYS A 128 14.07 11.63 5.56
N PRO A 129 14.87 11.70 4.48
CA PRO A 129 15.20 12.99 3.89
C PRO A 129 13.97 13.63 3.23
N LEU A 130 13.91 14.96 3.21
CA LEU A 130 12.73 15.72 2.78
C LEU A 130 12.27 15.35 1.36
N TYR A 131 13.21 15.11 0.45
CA TYR A 131 12.90 14.75 -0.93
C TYR A 131 12.16 13.42 -1.04
N LYS A 132 12.47 12.44 -0.17
CA LYS A 132 11.76 11.14 -0.13
C LYS A 132 10.34 11.29 0.40
N ILE A 133 10.15 12.13 1.41
CA ILE A 133 8.82 12.45 1.93
C ILE A 133 7.97 13.09 0.82
N LYS A 134 8.54 14.05 0.07
CA LYS A 134 7.88 14.68 -1.07
C LYS A 134 7.52 13.68 -2.17
N GLU A 135 8.41 12.73 -2.47
CA GLU A 135 8.18 11.70 -3.47
C GLU A 135 6.99 10.79 -3.09
N GLU A 136 6.98 10.26 -1.87
CA GLU A 136 5.89 9.40 -1.35
C GLU A 136 4.54 10.13 -1.32
N TRP A 137 4.54 11.40 -0.90
CA TRP A 137 3.31 12.21 -0.85
C TRP A 137 2.83 12.62 -2.23
N ARG A 138 3.74 12.91 -3.18
CA ARG A 138 3.38 13.19 -4.56
C ARG A 138 2.63 12.01 -5.17
N GLU A 139 3.15 10.79 -4.98
CA GLU A 139 2.50 9.57 -5.47
C GLU A 139 1.09 9.45 -4.89
N THR A 140 0.96 9.59 -3.56
CA THR A 140 -0.34 9.54 -2.86
C THR A 140 -1.33 10.60 -3.37
N LEU A 141 -0.88 11.84 -3.55
CA LEU A 141 -1.72 12.94 -4.04
C LEU A 141 -2.10 12.77 -5.51
N THR A 142 -1.23 12.16 -6.30
CA THR A 142 -1.51 11.82 -7.70
C THR A 142 -2.63 10.78 -7.77
N GLU A 143 -2.55 9.73 -6.95
CA GLU A 143 -3.63 8.74 -6.83
C GLU A 143 -4.96 9.39 -6.40
N LEU A 144 -4.91 10.25 -5.38
CA LEU A 144 -6.10 10.98 -4.92
C LEU A 144 -6.70 11.87 -6.03
N SER A 145 -5.87 12.53 -6.83
CA SER A 145 -6.35 13.31 -7.98
C SER A 145 -7.07 12.42 -9.00
N MET A 146 -6.57 11.22 -9.28
CA MET A 146 -7.24 10.28 -10.21
C MET A 146 -8.58 9.81 -9.65
N VAL A 147 -8.64 9.50 -8.36
CA VAL A 147 -9.89 9.12 -7.68
C VAL A 147 -10.94 10.24 -7.80
N ASN A 148 -10.57 11.47 -7.49
CA ASN A 148 -11.47 12.62 -7.58
C ASN A 148 -11.97 12.85 -9.02
N ASN A 149 -11.09 12.72 -10.01
CA ASN A 149 -11.46 12.84 -11.41
C ASN A 149 -12.46 11.75 -11.81
N MET A 150 -12.23 10.49 -11.40
CA MET A 150 -13.17 9.40 -11.70
C MET A 150 -14.52 9.59 -11.00
N GLN A 151 -14.53 10.03 -9.74
CA GLN A 151 -15.77 10.34 -9.04
C GLN A 151 -16.58 11.42 -9.76
N ALA A 152 -15.92 12.46 -10.27
CA ALA A 152 -16.57 13.49 -11.08
C ALA A 152 -17.11 12.92 -12.40
N GLU A 153 -16.39 12.03 -13.08
CA GLU A 153 -16.88 11.35 -14.29
C GLU A 153 -18.07 10.44 -14.03
N VAL A 154 -18.09 9.72 -12.89
CA VAL A 154 -19.25 8.93 -12.48
C VAL A 154 -20.44 9.83 -12.17
N ALA A 155 -20.23 10.95 -11.47
CA ALA A 155 -21.28 11.91 -11.15
C ALA A 155 -21.91 12.53 -12.40
N LYS A 156 -21.13 12.82 -13.46
CA LYS A 156 -21.64 13.33 -14.74
C LYS A 156 -22.61 12.36 -15.45
N LYS A 157 -22.53 11.06 -15.17
CA LYS A 157 -23.43 10.04 -15.73
C LYS A 157 -24.74 9.92 -14.95
N ALA A 158 -24.87 10.59 -13.80
CA ALA A 158 -26.11 10.59 -13.04
C ALA A 158 -27.23 11.33 -13.80
N PRO A 159 -28.49 10.84 -13.73
CA PRO A 159 -29.63 11.55 -14.31
C PRO A 159 -29.80 12.96 -13.71
N GLU A 160 -30.31 13.89 -14.51
CA GLU A 160 -30.67 15.22 -14.01
C GLU A 160 -31.76 15.12 -12.93
N LEU A 161 -31.60 15.91 -11.87
CA LEU A 161 -32.58 15.99 -10.78
C LEU A 161 -33.87 16.62 -11.32
N THR A 162 -35.01 15.93 -11.16
CA THR A 162 -36.31 16.48 -11.54
C THR A 162 -36.97 17.19 -10.36
N PRO A 163 -37.87 18.17 -10.60
CA PRO A 163 -38.66 18.78 -9.53
C PRO A 163 -39.46 17.75 -8.71
N SER A 164 -39.88 16.64 -9.33
CA SER A 164 -40.56 15.54 -8.65
C SER A 164 -39.67 14.82 -7.63
N ASP A 165 -38.36 14.72 -7.89
CA ASP A 165 -37.41 14.11 -6.97
C ASP A 165 -37.23 14.97 -5.71
N ILE A 166 -37.22 16.30 -5.89
CA ILE A 166 -37.14 17.27 -4.80
C ILE A 166 -38.41 17.18 -3.93
N GLU A 167 -39.59 17.19 -4.56
CA GLU A 167 -40.86 17.08 -3.85
C GLU A 167 -40.96 15.76 -3.07
N LYS A 168 -40.45 14.65 -3.63
CA LYS A 168 -40.39 13.36 -2.97
C LYS A 168 -39.45 13.36 -1.75
N TYR A 169 -38.26 13.96 -1.87
CA TYR A 169 -37.31 14.07 -0.75
C TYR A 169 -37.84 14.92 0.41
N TYR A 170 -38.53 16.02 0.12
CA TYR A 170 -39.10 16.88 1.18
C TYR A 170 -40.35 16.30 1.86
N LYS A 171 -41.04 15.35 1.23
CA LYS A 171 -42.25 14.70 1.79
C LYS A 171 -41.97 13.42 2.56
N SER A 172 -40.77 12.85 2.46
CA SER A 172 -40.27 11.71 3.24
C SER A 172 -39.66 12.15 4.56
#